data_AF-A0A6G0XY01-F1
#
_entry.id   AF-A0A6G0XY01-F1
#
_cell.length_a   1.000
_cell.length_b   1.000
_cell.length_c   1.000
_cell.angle_alpha   90.00
_cell.angle_beta   90.00
_cell.angle_gamma   90.00
#
_symmetry.space_group_name_H-M   'P 1'
#
loop_
_entity.id
_entity.type
_entity.pdbx_description
1 polymer ?
#
loop_
_entity_poly.entity_id
_entity_poly.type
_entity_poly.pdbx_seq_one_letter_code
_entity_poly.pdbx_strand_id
1 'polypeptide(L)' 'MGAVTKYPYPKNVWSPAGGWWNEPKNWKNRTAILAGVMVALIVPMASFASKNATTFSHATKKSDDE' A
#
# COMPACT_ATOMS: atom_id res chain seq x y z
N MET A 1 0.44 21.14 1.95
CA MET A 1 0.98 21.85 3.14
C MET A 1 -0.13 22.76 3.66
N GLY A 2 -0.39 22.74 4.98
CA GLY A 2 -1.72 22.95 5.60
C GLY A 2 -2.47 24.25 5.30
N ALA A 3 -3.80 24.12 5.17
CA ALA A 3 -4.76 25.21 4.95
C ALA A 3 -5.13 25.99 6.23
N VAL A 4 -4.51 25.66 7.37
CA VAL A 4 -4.88 26.16 8.70
C VAL A 4 -3.64 26.68 9.43
N THR A 5 -3.79 27.81 10.11
CA THR A 5 -2.75 28.45 10.93
C THR A 5 -2.27 27.51 12.04
N LYS A 6 -0.95 27.35 12.19
CA LYS A 6 -0.37 26.49 13.23
C LYS A 6 -0.58 27.12 14.62
N TYR A 7 -1.11 26.36 15.58
CA TYR A 7 -1.25 26.74 16.99
C TYR A 7 -0.24 26.01 17.89
N PRO A 8 0.03 26.51 19.12
CA PRO A 8 0.92 25.85 20.07
C PRO A 8 0.48 24.41 20.37
N TYR A 9 1.46 23.51 20.47
CA TYR A 9 1.26 22.09 20.74
C TYR A 9 2.40 21.54 21.63
N PRO A 10 2.17 20.44 22.38
CA PRO A 10 3.20 19.84 23.21
C PRO A 10 4.28 19.15 22.37
N LYS A 11 5.55 19.55 22.55
CA LYS A 11 6.68 19.11 21.71
C LYS A 11 7.21 17.71 22.04
N ASN A 12 6.96 17.23 23.26
CA ASN A 12 7.58 16.01 23.78
C ASN A 12 6.65 14.79 23.68
N VAL A 13 5.53 14.91 22.98
CA VAL A 13 4.56 13.82 22.83
C VAL A 13 4.89 13.05 21.55
N TRP A 14 5.07 11.75 21.68
CA TRP A 14 5.31 10.85 20.56
C TRP A 14 4.05 10.07 20.22
N SER A 15 3.79 9.91 18.91
CA SER A 15 2.74 9.06 18.37
C SER A 15 3.27 8.36 17.12
N PRO A 16 2.92 7.07 16.90
CA PRO A 16 3.39 6.32 15.74
C PRO A 16 2.92 6.91 14.41
N ALA A 17 1.74 7.55 14.39
CA ALA A 17 1.20 8.20 13.19
C ALA A 17 1.77 9.62 12.96
N GLY A 18 2.57 10.13 13.90
CA GLY A 18 3.00 11.53 13.93
C GLY A 18 2.19 12.40 14.88
N GLY A 19 2.64 13.65 15.06
CA GLY A 19 2.02 14.63 15.93
C GLY A 19 1.43 15.83 15.18
N TRP A 20 1.34 16.96 15.86
CA TRP A 20 0.80 18.19 15.30
C TRP A 20 1.72 18.78 14.23
N TRP A 21 1.15 19.15 13.09
CA TRP A 21 1.83 19.83 11.97
C TRP A 21 3.10 19.14 11.48
N ASN A 22 3.07 17.81 11.45
CA ASN A 22 4.25 17.01 11.17
C ASN A 22 4.70 17.18 9.72
N GLU A 23 5.82 17.88 9.51
CA GLU A 23 6.41 18.15 8.21
C GLU A 23 7.86 17.65 8.19
N PRO A 24 8.08 16.33 8.09
CA PRO A 24 9.42 15.77 8.10
C PRO A 24 10.16 16.16 6.83
N LYS A 25 11.37 16.72 6.99
CA LYS A 25 12.23 17.20 5.88
C LYS A 25 12.44 16.15 4.78
N ASN A 26 12.46 14.88 5.15
CA ASN A 26 12.74 13.76 4.24
C ASN A 26 11.48 12.92 3.90
N TRP A 27 10.28 13.50 3.95
CA TRP A 27 9.02 12.77 3.71
C TRP A 27 9.03 11.99 2.40
N LYS A 28 9.51 12.60 1.31
CA LYS A 28 9.53 12.00 -0.04
C LYS A 28 10.31 10.70 -0.06
N ASN A 29 11.51 10.70 0.51
CA ASN A 29 12.38 9.53 0.51
C ASN A 29 11.77 8.39 1.34
N ARG A 30 11.21 8.71 2.51
CA ARG A 30 10.58 7.72 3.38
C ARG A 30 9.34 7.08 2.74
N THR A 31 8.51 7.89 2.05
CA THR A 31 7.36 7.37 1.30
C THR A 31 7.79 6.53 0.10
N ALA A 32 8.85 6.94 -0.61
CA ALA A 32 9.39 6.17 -1.74
C ALA A 32 9.89 4.79 -1.31
N ILE A 33 10.62 4.73 -0.19
CA ILE A 33 11.08 3.45 0.37
C ILE A 33 9.89 2.57 0.77
N LEU A 34 8.90 3.12 1.46
CA LEU A 34 7.71 2.36 1.86
C LEU A 34 6.95 1.81 0.64
N ALA A 35 6.76 2.63 -0.40
CA ALA A 35 6.14 2.20 -1.64
C ALA A 35 6.95 1.08 -2.33
N GLY A 36 8.28 1.20 -2.35
CA GLY A 36 9.17 0.16 -2.89
C GLY A 36 9.03 -1.17 -2.16
N VAL A 37 9.00 -1.15 -0.83
CA VAL A 37 8.79 -2.36 0.00
C VAL A 37 7.43 -2.99 -0.28
N MET A 38 6.36 -2.19 -0.36
CA MET A 38 5.02 -2.68 -0.67
C MET A 38 4.98 -3.41 -2.02
N VAL A 39 5.56 -2.82 -3.07
CA VAL A 39 5.62 -3.46 -4.39
C VAL A 39 6.44 -4.75 -4.34
N ALA A 40 7.59 -4.73 -3.66
CA ALA A 40 8.45 -5.90 -3.51
C ALA A 40 7.76 -7.08 -2.81
N LEU A 41 6.80 -6.81 -1.92
CA LEU A 41 6.02 -7.86 -1.24
C LEU A 41 4.78 -8.28 -2.04
N ILE A 42 4.07 -7.34 -2.64
CA ILE A 42 2.80 -7.61 -3.35
C ILE A 42 3.04 -8.39 -4.64
N VAL A 43 4.07 -8.04 -5.43
CA VAL A 43 4.34 -8.68 -6.72
C VAL A 43 4.60 -10.19 -6.62
N PRO A 44 5.51 -10.68 -5.76
CA PRO A 44 5.72 -12.13 -5.62
C PRO A 44 4.50 -12.82 -5.01
N MET A 45 3.80 -12.19 -4.05
CA MET A 45 2.58 -12.74 -3.45
C MET A 45 1.48 -12.94 -4.50
N ALA A 46 1.24 -11.92 -5.35
CA ALA A 46 0.27 -12.00 -6.43
C ALA A 46 0.69 -13.04 -7.49
N SER A 47 1.98 -13.11 -7.83
CA SER A 47 2.49 -14.10 -8.77
C SER A 47 2.34 -15.53 -8.26
N PHE A 48 2.58 -15.76 -6.96
CA PHE A 48 2.36 -17.04 -6.31
C PHE A 48 0.86 -17.40 -6.29
N ALA A 49 0.01 -16.45 -5.89
CA ALA A 49 -1.44 -16.64 -5.87
C ALA A 49 -2.00 -17.00 -7.26
N SER A 50 -1.59 -16.29 -8.32
CA SER A 50 -2.03 -16.58 -9.69
C SER A 50 -1.59 -17.97 -10.18
N LYS A 51 -0.42 -18.44 -9.76
CA LYS A 51 0.06 -19.80 -10.09
C LYS A 51 -0.69 -20.89 -9.33
N ASN A 52 -1.15 -20.58 -8.12
CA ASN A 52 -1.79 -21.54 -7.22
C ASN A 52 -3.32 -21.41 -7.18
N ALA A 53 -3.90 -20.53 -8.01
CA ALA A 53 -5.33 -20.35 -8.13
C ALA A 53 -5.93 -21.51 -8.95
N THR A 54 -6.58 -22.45 -8.26
CA THR A 54 -7.39 -23.48 -8.91
C THR A 54 -8.74 -22.89 -9.27
N THR A 55 -8.93 -22.49 -10.52
CA THR A 55 -10.23 -22.07 -11.04
C THR A 55 -11.16 -23.28 -11.12
N PHE A 56 -12.12 -23.39 -10.19
CA PHE A 56 -13.24 -24.33 -10.32
C PHE A 56 -14.21 -23.79 -11.37
N SER A 57 -14.00 -24.15 -12.64
CA SER A 57 -14.94 -23.85 -13.72
C SER A 57 -16.15 -24.77 -13.62
N HIS A 58 -17.29 -24.26 -13.18
CA HIS A 58 -18.59 -24.93 -13.33
C HIS A 58 -19.16 -24.84 -14.77
N ALA A 59 -18.47 -24.19 -15.70
CA ALA A 59 -18.92 -24.06 -17.08
C ALA A 59 -18.61 -25.34 -17.89
N THR A 60 -19.65 -25.97 -18.43
CA THR A 60 -19.54 -27.05 -19.41
C THR A 60 -18.84 -26.54 -20.66
N LYS A 61 -17.72 -27.14 -21.07
CA LYS A 61 -17.11 -26.86 -22.39
C LYS A 61 -18.14 -27.18 -23.47
N LYS A 62 -18.50 -26.18 -24.28
CA LYS A 62 -19.27 -26.40 -25.51
C LYS A 62 -18.30 -27.05 -26.51
N SER A 63 -18.67 -28.24 -26.99
CA SER A 63 -17.97 -28.95 -28.05
C SER A 63 -18.18 -28.20 -29.36
N ASP A 64 -17.12 -27.59 -29.88
CA ASP A 64 -17.09 -27.05 -31.24
C ASP A 64 -16.73 -28.21 -32.18
N ASP A 65 -17.75 -28.96 -32.61
CA ASP A 65 -17.71 -29.86 -33.76
C ASP A 65 -18.81 -29.39 -34.73
N GLU A 66 -18.45 -28.53 -35.70
CA GLU A 66 -19.08 -28.44 -37.03
C GLU A 66 -18.12 -27.79 -38.04
#